data_AF-A0A535W0V1-F1
#
_entry.id   AF-A0A535W0V1-F1
#
_cell.length_a   1.000
_cell.length_b   1.000
_cell.length_c   1.000
_cell.angle_alpha   90.00
_cell.angle_beta   90.00
_cell.angle_gamma   90.00
#
_symmetry.space_group_name_H-M   'P 1'
#
loop_
_entity.id
_entity.type
_entity.pdbx_description
1 polymer ?
#
loop_
_entity_poly.entity_id
_entity_poly.type
_entity_poly.pdbx_seq_one_letter_code
_entity_poly.pdbx_strand_id
1 'polypeptide(L)'
;MSVPVPLRLRPLEIGDVQASSGQTPDLNAFAPSLIALGVGSVINFAITPLLYGALSAAICQSAAGRPVTWWGAIKAALRRYLHVAGYLILLVLMSIAFCLFPLWIWIAVGWVAVLPAMFVENIGLIDAMRRSWNLVQGRWWRTFFILFLVFVLNYVVYLALGAFLYLGQSLLSIFVSPYLAVALYEGGVVLASALTHPILQIAIVLVYFDLRVRKEALDLFQLAQHVAAPA
;
A
#
# COMPACT_ATOMS: atom_id res chain seq x y z
N MET A 1 28.90 -60.15 38.26
CA MET A 1 29.82 -60.50 37.15
C MET A 1 28.97 -60.54 35.88
N SER A 2 28.85 -59.43 35.15
CA SER A 2 28.09 -59.35 33.89
C SER A 2 28.55 -58.12 33.10
N VAL A 3 29.49 -58.42 32.20
CA VAL A 3 30.01 -57.75 31.00
C VAL A 3 29.47 -56.33 30.66
N PRO A 4 30.37 -55.34 30.40
CA PRO A 4 29.97 -54.06 29.82
C PRO A 4 29.69 -54.21 28.31
N VAL A 5 28.51 -53.76 27.87
CA VAL A 5 28.10 -53.70 26.46
C VAL A 5 28.86 -52.56 25.77
N PRO A 6 29.59 -52.78 24.66
CA PRO A 6 30.22 -51.69 23.93
C PRO A 6 29.15 -50.89 23.17
N LEU A 7 29.00 -49.61 23.52
CA LEU A 7 28.27 -48.62 22.73
C LEU A 7 28.98 -48.46 21.38
N ARG A 8 28.51 -49.19 20.36
CA ARG A 8 28.83 -48.88 18.96
C ARG A 8 28.19 -47.53 18.63
N LEU A 9 28.97 -46.47 18.70
CA LEU A 9 28.62 -45.19 18.08
C LEU A 9 28.48 -45.45 16.58
N ARG A 10 27.24 -45.57 16.10
CA ARG A 10 26.94 -45.63 14.67
C ARG A 10 27.47 -44.32 14.08
N PRO A 11 28.38 -44.34 13.09
CA PRO A 11 28.82 -43.11 12.46
C PRO A 11 27.58 -42.43 11.88
N LEU A 12 27.39 -41.13 12.19
CA LEU A 12 26.39 -40.29 11.52
C LEU A 12 26.73 -40.31 10.02
N GLU A 13 26.05 -41.17 9.27
CA GLU A 13 26.16 -41.16 7.83
C GLU A 13 25.64 -39.82 7.35
N ILE A 14 26.41 -39.12 6.53
CA ILE A 14 26.03 -37.83 5.92
C ILE A 14 24.67 -37.95 5.19
N GLY A 15 24.24 -39.17 4.83
CA GLY A 15 22.93 -39.49 4.30
C GLY A 15 21.74 -39.21 5.24
N ASP A 16 21.91 -39.36 6.57
CA ASP A 16 20.83 -39.08 7.53
C ASP A 16 20.51 -37.58 7.61
N VAL A 17 21.52 -36.73 7.37
CA VAL A 17 21.37 -35.26 7.33
C VAL A 17 20.75 -34.81 6.00
N GLN A 18 21.06 -35.50 4.90
CA GLN A 18 20.46 -35.23 3.57
C GLN A 18 18.99 -35.66 3.46
N ALA A 19 18.54 -36.63 4.26
CA ALA A 19 17.13 -37.06 4.26
C ALA A 19 16.16 -35.95 4.69
N SER A 20 16.61 -35.01 5.52
CA SER A 20 15.78 -33.88 5.99
C SER A 20 15.88 -32.60 5.14
N SER A 21 16.84 -32.48 4.24
CA SER A 21 17.11 -31.22 3.51
C SER A 21 16.47 -31.13 2.12
N GLY A 22 15.75 -32.16 1.67
CA GLY A 22 15.16 -32.25 0.33
C GLY A 22 13.64 -32.23 0.26
N GLN A 23 12.94 -32.04 1.38
CA GLN A 23 11.48 -32.09 1.42
C GLN A 23 10.91 -30.79 0.83
N THR A 24 10.75 -30.76 -0.49
CA THR A 24 9.98 -29.72 -1.17
C THR A 24 8.58 -29.66 -0.54
N PRO A 25 8.08 -28.49 -0.13
CA PRO A 25 6.76 -28.38 0.46
C PRO A 25 5.72 -29.00 -0.48
N ASP A 26 5.07 -30.07 -0.04
CA ASP A 26 4.08 -30.79 -0.83
C ASP A 26 2.80 -29.93 -0.93
N LEU A 27 2.62 -29.28 -2.08
CA LEU A 27 1.50 -28.40 -2.34
C LEU A 27 0.14 -29.14 -2.26
N ASN A 28 0.14 -30.46 -2.47
CA ASN A 28 -1.08 -31.27 -2.37
C ASN A 28 -1.56 -31.45 -0.93
N ALA A 29 -0.67 -31.30 0.07
CA ALA A 29 -1.07 -31.32 1.48
C ALA A 29 -1.97 -30.12 1.83
N PHE A 30 -1.91 -29.03 1.06
CA PHE A 30 -2.77 -27.84 1.23
C PHE A 30 -4.05 -27.90 0.38
N ALA A 31 -4.18 -28.83 -0.57
CA ALA A 31 -5.37 -28.95 -1.41
C ALA A 31 -6.70 -29.09 -0.62
N PRO A 32 -6.81 -29.97 0.41
CA PRO A 32 -8.07 -30.10 1.16
C PRO A 32 -8.42 -28.84 1.97
N SER A 33 -7.42 -28.12 2.49
CA SER A 33 -7.67 -26.88 3.23
C SER A 33 -8.09 -25.73 2.31
N LEU A 34 -7.49 -25.61 1.12
CA LEU A 34 -7.90 -24.64 0.10
C LEU A 34 -9.33 -24.89 -0.41
N ILE A 35 -9.71 -26.15 -0.61
CA ILE A 35 -11.08 -26.52 -1.01
C ILE A 35 -12.07 -26.18 0.09
N ALA A 36 -11.77 -26.52 1.35
CA ALA A 36 -12.64 -26.19 2.48
C ALA A 36 -12.83 -24.67 2.65
N LEU A 37 -11.75 -23.88 2.50
CA LEU A 37 -11.83 -22.42 2.50
C LEU A 37 -12.66 -21.89 1.34
N GLY A 38 -12.47 -22.42 0.13
CA GLY A 38 -13.24 -22.01 -1.06
C GLY A 38 -14.74 -22.27 -0.89
N VAL A 39 -15.09 -23.49 -0.48
CA VAL A 39 -16.49 -23.89 -0.22
C VAL A 39 -17.10 -23.04 0.89
N GLY A 40 -16.40 -22.87 2.02
CA GLY A 40 -16.87 -22.03 3.12
C GLY A 40 -17.07 -20.57 2.72
N SER A 41 -16.23 -20.05 1.82
CA SER A 41 -16.34 -18.67 1.31
C SER A 41 -17.56 -18.48 0.42
N VAL A 42 -17.83 -19.44 -0.48
CA VAL A 42 -19.01 -19.42 -1.36
C VAL A 42 -20.29 -19.49 -0.54
N ILE A 43 -20.33 -20.36 0.48
CA ILE A 43 -21.47 -20.49 1.40
C ILE A 43 -21.69 -19.17 2.16
N ASN A 44 -20.63 -18.58 2.73
CA ASN A 44 -20.73 -17.30 3.41
C ASN A 44 -21.23 -16.19 2.48
N PHE A 45 -20.71 -16.12 1.25
CA PHE A 45 -21.14 -15.14 0.27
C PHE A 45 -22.60 -15.33 -0.14
N ALA A 46 -23.10 -16.57 -0.17
CA ALA A 46 -24.50 -16.88 -0.45
C ALA A 46 -25.46 -16.49 0.69
N ILE A 47 -25.04 -16.71 1.94
CA ILE A 47 -25.91 -16.57 3.12
C ILE A 47 -25.89 -15.14 3.67
N THR A 48 -24.73 -14.49 3.67
CA THR A 48 -24.50 -13.21 4.36
C THR A 48 -25.36 -12.05 3.83
N PRO A 49 -25.46 -11.81 2.50
CA PRO A 49 -26.33 -10.75 1.97
C PRO A 49 -27.81 -11.03 2.23
N LEU A 50 -28.20 -12.31 2.27
CA LEU A 50 -29.56 -12.71 2.58
C LEU A 50 -29.90 -12.41 4.05
N LEU A 51 -28.97 -12.70 4.96
CA LEU A 51 -29.12 -12.47 6.39
C LEU A 51 -29.20 -10.96 6.71
N TYR A 52 -28.26 -10.16 6.20
CA TYR A 52 -28.27 -8.71 6.38
C TYR A 52 -29.47 -8.05 5.71
N GLY A 53 -29.83 -8.47 4.49
CA GLY A 53 -30.99 -7.96 3.78
C GLY A 53 -32.32 -8.29 4.45
N ALA A 54 -32.47 -9.51 4.99
CA ALA A 54 -33.67 -9.92 5.70
C ALA A 54 -33.81 -9.21 7.05
N LEU A 55 -32.69 -9.05 7.79
CA LEU A 55 -32.66 -8.31 9.05
C LEU A 55 -33.03 -6.85 8.83
N SER A 56 -32.44 -6.19 7.82
CA SER A 56 -32.78 -4.80 7.49
C SER A 56 -34.26 -4.67 7.09
N ALA A 57 -34.78 -5.61 6.29
CA ALA A 57 -36.19 -5.59 5.88
C ALA A 57 -37.13 -5.78 7.08
N ALA A 58 -36.80 -6.66 8.02
CA ALA A 58 -37.58 -6.90 9.23
C ALA A 58 -37.56 -5.67 10.17
N ILE A 59 -36.39 -5.05 10.36
CA ILE A 59 -36.25 -3.81 11.16
C ILE A 59 -37.08 -2.68 10.53
N CYS A 60 -37.00 -2.49 9.22
CA CYS A 60 -37.80 -1.47 8.53
C CYS A 60 -39.31 -1.75 8.64
N GLN A 61 -39.74 -3.01 8.57
CA GLN A 61 -41.16 -3.38 8.74
C GLN A 61 -41.65 -3.14 10.17
N SER A 62 -40.83 -3.49 11.17
CA SER A 62 -41.11 -3.23 12.58
C SER A 62 -41.17 -1.73 12.88
N ALA A 63 -40.23 -0.94 12.33
CA ALA A 63 -40.20 0.52 12.49
C ALA A 63 -41.39 1.20 11.80
N ALA A 64 -41.90 0.62 10.71
CA ALA A 64 -43.08 1.11 10.00
C ALA A 64 -44.42 0.60 10.58
N GLY A 65 -44.40 -0.10 11.72
CA GLY A 65 -45.60 -0.65 12.35
C GLY A 65 -46.31 -1.76 11.55
N ARG A 66 -45.62 -2.38 10.58
CA ARG A 66 -46.17 -3.47 9.76
C ARG A 66 -45.92 -4.82 10.44
N PRO A 67 -46.82 -5.81 10.30
CA PRO A 67 -46.60 -7.13 10.87
C PRO A 67 -45.35 -7.78 10.27
N VAL A 68 -44.40 -8.15 11.13
CA VAL A 68 -43.13 -8.77 10.73
C VAL A 68 -43.40 -10.22 10.36
N THR A 69 -43.42 -10.51 9.05
CA THR A 69 -43.61 -11.87 8.54
C THR A 69 -42.27 -12.45 8.10
N TRP A 70 -41.91 -13.62 8.64
CA TRP A 70 -40.70 -14.39 8.28
C TRP A 70 -40.55 -14.53 6.76
N TRP A 71 -41.64 -14.88 6.08
CA TRP A 71 -41.64 -15.10 4.63
C TRP A 71 -41.59 -13.81 3.81
N GLY A 72 -42.19 -12.72 4.32
CA GLY A 72 -42.12 -11.41 3.68
C GLY A 72 -40.70 -10.82 3.71
N ALA A 73 -39.98 -11.02 4.81
CA ALA A 73 -38.59 -10.58 4.96
C ALA A 73 -37.64 -11.33 4.02
N ILE A 74 -37.74 -12.65 3.93
CA ILE A 74 -36.88 -13.47 3.06
C ILE A 74 -37.11 -13.15 1.58
N LYS A 75 -38.37 -13.03 1.14
CA LYS A 75 -38.68 -12.70 -0.26
C LYS A 75 -38.21 -11.29 -0.63
N ALA A 76 -38.29 -10.34 0.31
CA ALA A 76 -37.77 -9.00 0.13
C ALA A 76 -36.22 -8.99 0.02
N ALA A 77 -35.55 -9.77 0.85
CA ALA A 77 -34.09 -9.95 0.82
C ALA A 77 -33.63 -10.60 -0.49
N LEU A 78 -34.30 -11.67 -0.93
CA LEU A 78 -33.97 -12.40 -2.15
C LEU A 78 -34.12 -11.53 -3.41
N ARG A 79 -35.18 -10.71 -3.48
CA ARG A 79 -35.40 -9.80 -4.62
C ARG A 79 -34.32 -8.71 -4.74
N ARG A 80 -33.72 -8.32 -3.63
CA ARG A 80 -32.67 -7.29 -3.57
C ARG A 80 -31.28 -7.87 -3.36
N TYR A 81 -31.13 -9.20 -3.43
CA TYR A 81 -29.92 -9.91 -3.09
C TYR A 81 -28.68 -9.37 -3.82
N LEU A 82 -28.77 -9.16 -5.14
CA LEU A 82 -27.65 -8.63 -5.94
C LEU A 82 -27.23 -7.21 -5.53
N HIS A 83 -28.18 -6.35 -5.19
CA HIS A 83 -27.89 -4.97 -4.78
C HIS A 83 -27.29 -4.92 -3.37
N VAL A 84 -27.80 -5.74 -2.44
CA VAL A 84 -27.26 -5.86 -1.08
C VAL A 84 -25.87 -6.49 -1.11
N ALA A 85 -25.67 -7.55 -1.91
CA ALA A 85 -24.36 -8.16 -2.10
C ALA A 85 -23.35 -7.16 -2.71
N GLY A 86 -23.75 -6.41 -3.74
CA GLY A 86 -22.91 -5.37 -4.32
C GLY A 86 -22.50 -4.27 -3.33
N TYR A 87 -23.43 -3.82 -2.48
CA TYR A 87 -23.13 -2.86 -1.42
C TYR A 87 -22.13 -3.43 -0.39
N LEU A 88 -22.32 -4.68 0.05
CA LEU A 88 -21.41 -5.32 1.00
C LEU A 88 -20.01 -5.53 0.41
N ILE A 89 -19.91 -5.92 -0.87
CA ILE A 89 -18.63 -6.03 -1.58
C ILE A 89 -17.92 -4.67 -1.64
N LEU A 90 -18.66 -3.60 -1.97
CA LEU A 90 -18.11 -2.25 -2.01
C LEU A 90 -17.56 -1.83 -0.64
N LEU A 91 -18.29 -2.11 0.45
CA LEU A 91 -17.83 -1.84 1.81
C LEU A 91 -16.55 -2.60 2.15
N VAL A 92 -16.49 -3.90 1.83
CA VAL A 92 -15.29 -4.71 2.07
C VAL A 92 -14.11 -4.17 1.28
N LEU A 93 -14.31 -3.80 0.01
CA LEU A 93 -13.27 -3.23 -0.83
C LEU A 93 -12.77 -1.88 -0.27
N MET A 94 -13.68 -1.03 0.21
CA MET A 94 -13.34 0.23 0.89
C MET A 94 -12.53 -0.02 2.16
N SER A 95 -12.91 -1.01 2.98
CA SER A 95 -12.15 -1.39 4.18
C SER A 95 -10.75 -1.89 3.84
N ILE A 96 -10.62 -2.75 2.83
CA ILE A 96 -9.31 -3.24 2.36
C ILE A 96 -8.44 -2.07 1.88
N ALA A 97 -9.00 -1.18 1.05
CA ALA A 97 -8.28 0.00 0.57
C ALA A 97 -7.81 0.89 1.74
N PHE A 98 -8.67 1.11 2.74
CA PHE A 98 -8.34 1.89 3.93
C PHE A 98 -7.23 1.24 4.76
N CYS A 99 -7.26 -0.09 4.93
CA CYS A 99 -6.22 -0.83 5.64
C CYS A 99 -4.88 -0.86 4.87
N LEU A 100 -4.91 -0.89 3.53
CA LEU A 100 -3.71 -0.88 2.70
C LEU A 100 -3.11 0.51 2.52
N PHE A 101 -3.89 1.57 2.71
CA PHE A 101 -3.44 2.96 2.59
C PHE A 101 -2.21 3.32 3.46
N PRO A 102 -2.18 3.04 4.78
CA PRO A 102 -1.00 3.33 5.60
C PRO A 102 0.23 2.51 5.18
N LEU A 103 0.03 1.26 4.73
CA LEU A 103 1.10 0.41 4.21
C LEU A 103 1.71 1.03 2.94
N TRP A 104 0.86 1.53 2.05
CA TRP A 104 1.29 2.24 0.84
C TRP A 104 2.13 3.47 1.16
N ILE A 105 1.69 4.31 2.11
CA ILE A 105 2.46 5.50 2.54
C ILE A 105 3.80 5.08 3.11
N TRP A 106 3.82 4.05 3.96
CA TRP A 106 5.05 3.56 4.58
C TRP A 106 6.10 3.14 3.55
N ILE A 107 5.68 2.37 2.54
CA ILE A 107 6.54 1.94 1.43
C ILE A 107 6.98 3.15 0.59
N ALA A 108 6.06 4.05 0.23
CA ALA A 108 6.35 5.21 -0.60
C ALA A 108 7.42 6.13 0.02
N VAL A 109 7.32 6.41 1.32
CA VAL A 109 8.32 7.21 2.04
C VAL A 109 9.67 6.47 2.13
N GLY A 110 9.66 5.16 2.33
CA GLY A 110 10.88 4.34 2.36
C GLY A 110 11.62 4.29 1.02
N TRP A 111 10.90 4.44 -0.10
CA TRP A 111 11.45 4.44 -1.46
C TRP A 111 11.55 5.82 -2.11
N VAL A 112 11.42 6.90 -1.32
CA VAL A 112 11.50 8.27 -1.86
C VAL A 112 12.83 8.55 -2.57
N ALA A 113 13.92 7.94 -2.10
CA ALA A 113 15.27 8.23 -2.56
C ALA A 113 15.81 7.22 -3.60
N VAL A 114 14.96 6.35 -4.16
CA VAL A 114 15.40 5.32 -5.11
C VAL A 114 15.93 5.93 -6.40
N LEU A 115 15.17 6.85 -7.00
CA LEU A 115 15.58 7.58 -8.20
C LEU A 115 16.89 8.37 -8.00
N PRO A 116 17.02 9.25 -7.00
CA PRO A 116 18.26 9.99 -6.80
C PRO A 116 19.44 9.07 -6.44
N ALA A 117 19.23 7.96 -5.71
CA ALA A 117 20.29 6.98 -5.46
C ALA A 117 20.78 6.30 -6.75
N MET A 118 19.88 5.91 -7.66
CA MET A 118 20.28 5.32 -8.95
C MET A 118 21.15 6.28 -9.78
N PHE A 119 20.76 7.56 -9.88
CA PHE A 119 21.49 8.54 -10.69
C PHE A 119 22.76 9.06 -10.02
N VAL A 120 22.77 9.23 -8.71
CA VAL A 120 23.93 9.79 -7.98
C VAL A 120 24.97 8.72 -7.67
N GLU A 121 24.55 7.50 -7.31
CA GLU A 121 25.47 6.42 -6.96
C GLU A 121 25.75 5.47 -8.15
N ASN A 122 25.09 5.64 -9.31
CA ASN A 122 25.20 4.78 -10.50
C ASN A 122 24.97 3.29 -10.18
N ILE A 123 23.98 2.99 -9.34
CA ILE A 123 23.63 1.64 -8.88
C ILE A 123 22.32 1.14 -9.50
N GLY A 124 22.14 -0.19 -9.53
CA GLY A 124 20.92 -0.82 -10.03
C GLY A 124 19.69 -0.60 -9.15
N LEU A 125 18.50 -0.87 -9.69
CA LEU A 125 17.20 -0.63 -9.03
C LEU A 125 17.09 -1.29 -7.64
N ILE A 126 17.49 -2.55 -7.53
CA ILE A 126 17.36 -3.32 -6.26
C ILE A 126 18.28 -2.73 -5.19
N ASP A 127 19.51 -2.37 -5.56
CA ASP A 127 20.48 -1.76 -4.64
C ASP A 127 20.03 -0.37 -4.23
N ALA A 128 19.45 0.41 -5.15
CA ALA A 128 18.87 1.72 -4.86
C ALA A 128 17.66 1.63 -3.91
N MET A 129 16.80 0.62 -4.04
CA MET A 129 15.70 0.36 -3.09
C MET A 129 16.22 0.04 -1.69
N ARG A 130 17.21 -0.86 -1.58
CA ARG A 130 17.84 -1.19 -0.29
C ARG A 130 18.51 0.05 0.32
N ARG A 131 19.21 0.83 -0.50
CA ARG A 131 19.89 2.06 -0.11
C ARG A 131 18.91 3.12 0.41
N SER A 132 17.85 3.41 -0.35
CA SER A 132 16.79 4.35 0.05
C SER A 132 16.18 3.95 1.39
N TRP A 133 15.87 2.66 1.55
CA TRP A 133 15.32 2.13 2.80
C TRP A 133 16.25 2.37 3.98
N ASN A 134 17.53 2.04 3.82
CA ASN A 134 18.54 2.26 4.82
C ASN A 134 18.65 3.76 5.18
N LEU A 135 18.66 4.66 4.21
CA LEU A 135 18.76 6.10 4.47
C LEU A 135 17.60 6.66 5.29
N VAL A 136 16.38 6.18 5.05
CA VAL A 136 15.15 6.62 5.74
C VAL A 136 14.98 5.95 7.11
N GLN A 137 15.56 4.76 7.32
CA GLN A 137 15.46 4.01 8.57
C GLN A 137 15.94 4.83 9.78
N GLY A 138 15.11 4.90 10.83
CA GLY A 138 15.35 5.69 12.04
C GLY A 138 14.91 7.16 11.95
N ARG A 139 14.57 7.67 10.76
CA ARG A 139 14.12 9.05 10.53
C ARG A 139 12.83 9.15 9.70
N TRP A 140 12.12 8.02 9.53
CA TRP A 140 10.93 7.90 8.69
C TRP A 140 9.89 8.99 8.91
N TRP A 141 9.51 9.27 10.16
CA TRP A 141 8.52 10.30 10.49
C TRP A 141 8.94 11.70 10.04
N ARG A 142 10.22 12.05 10.22
CA ARG A 142 10.75 13.34 9.79
C ARG A 142 10.72 13.45 8.27
N THR A 143 11.14 12.41 7.56
CA THR A 143 11.07 12.35 6.10
C THR A 143 9.63 12.45 5.61
N PHE A 144 8.70 11.70 6.22
CA PHE A 144 7.28 11.77 5.90
C PHE A 144 6.73 13.19 6.05
N PHE A 145 6.96 13.88 7.17
CA PHE A 145 6.42 15.23 7.37
C PHE A 145 7.03 16.26 6.41
N ILE A 146 8.31 16.14 6.07
CA ILE A 146 8.94 17.02 5.06
C ILE A 146 8.28 16.80 3.70
N LEU A 147 8.14 15.54 3.26
CA LEU A 147 7.50 15.21 1.98
C LEU A 147 6.03 15.61 1.96
N PHE A 148 5.32 15.39 3.06
CA PHE A 148 3.94 15.79 3.22
C PHE A 148 3.79 17.30 3.10
N LEU A 149 4.64 18.09 3.77
CA LEU A 149 4.61 19.55 3.68
C LEU A 149 4.90 20.04 2.25
N VAL A 150 5.92 19.49 1.60
CA VAL A 150 6.25 19.82 0.20
C VAL A 150 5.10 19.45 -0.73
N PHE A 151 4.50 18.28 -0.53
CA PHE A 151 3.36 17.82 -1.32
C PHE A 151 2.16 18.76 -1.14
N VAL A 152 1.82 19.13 0.10
CA VAL A 152 0.73 20.08 0.40
C VAL A 152 0.99 21.43 -0.25
N LEU A 153 2.22 21.96 -0.15
CA LEU A 153 2.57 23.24 -0.77
C LEU A 153 2.42 23.19 -2.29
N ASN A 154 2.97 22.14 -2.92
CA ASN A 154 2.86 21.93 -4.36
C ASN A 154 1.40 21.76 -4.80
N TYR A 155 0.59 21.06 -4.00
CA TYR A 155 -0.82 20.85 -4.27
C TYR A 155 -1.63 22.16 -4.18
N VAL A 156 -1.36 23.00 -3.18
CA VAL A 156 -1.99 24.32 -3.07
C VAL A 156 -1.66 25.20 -4.27
N VAL A 157 -0.39 25.23 -4.71
CA VAL A 157 0.02 25.97 -5.91
C VAL A 157 -0.67 25.43 -7.16
N TYR A 158 -0.71 24.10 -7.32
CA TYR A 158 -1.39 23.45 -8.43
C TYR A 158 -2.90 23.79 -8.46
N LEU A 159 -3.59 23.74 -7.32
CA LEU A 159 -5.00 24.11 -7.23
C LEU A 159 -5.23 25.59 -7.56
N ALA A 160 -4.39 26.49 -7.05
CA ALA A 160 -4.51 27.91 -7.31
C ALA A 160 -4.33 28.23 -8.81
N LEU A 161 -3.30 27.65 -9.44
CA LEU A 161 -3.06 27.79 -10.88
C LEU A 161 -4.16 27.14 -11.71
N GLY A 162 -4.60 25.94 -11.35
CA GLY A 162 -5.68 25.23 -12.03
C GLY A 162 -7.01 26.00 -11.97
N ALA A 163 -7.36 26.55 -10.81
CA ALA A 163 -8.54 27.40 -10.65
C ALA A 163 -8.43 28.68 -11.48
N PHE A 164 -7.27 29.34 -11.49
CA PHE A 164 -7.03 30.53 -12.31
C PHE A 164 -7.19 30.24 -13.80
N LEU A 165 -6.57 29.18 -14.30
CA LEU A 165 -6.68 28.77 -15.71
C LEU A 165 -8.12 28.38 -16.08
N TYR A 166 -8.82 27.67 -15.20
CA TYR A 166 -10.21 27.26 -15.41
C TYR A 166 -11.17 28.45 -15.45
N LEU A 167 -10.97 29.45 -14.59
CA LEU A 167 -11.71 30.71 -14.65
C LEU A 167 -11.44 31.44 -15.97
N GLY A 168 -10.18 31.51 -16.39
CA GLY A 168 -9.79 32.07 -17.69
C GLY A 168 -10.47 31.38 -18.87
N GLN A 169 -10.48 30.04 -18.88
CA GLN A 169 -11.20 29.24 -19.87
C GLN A 169 -12.69 29.57 -19.89
N SER A 170 -13.33 29.61 -18.70
CA SER A 170 -14.76 29.86 -18.57
C SER A 170 -15.14 31.22 -19.14
N LEU A 171 -14.37 32.26 -18.84
CA LEU A 171 -14.57 33.61 -19.38
C LEU A 171 -14.31 33.67 -20.89
N LEU A 172 -13.26 33.01 -21.38
CA LEU A 172 -12.91 33.01 -22.80
C LEU A 172 -13.98 32.32 -23.66
N SER A 173 -14.64 31.30 -23.12
CA SER A 173 -15.72 30.56 -23.79
C SER A 173 -16.96 31.41 -24.09
N ILE A 174 -17.09 32.59 -23.47
CA ILE A 174 -18.15 33.56 -23.77
C ILE A 174 -17.88 34.28 -25.10
N PHE A 175 -16.61 34.50 -25.43
CA PHE A 175 -16.19 35.31 -26.58
C PHE A 175 -15.70 34.48 -27.77
N VAL A 176 -15.31 33.23 -27.52
CA VAL A 176 -14.62 32.37 -28.47
C VAL A 176 -15.26 30.99 -28.50
N SER A 177 -15.10 30.26 -29.61
CA SER A 177 -15.51 28.85 -29.70
C SER A 177 -15.05 28.02 -28.49
N PRO A 178 -15.93 27.21 -27.86
CA PRO A 178 -15.59 26.37 -26.72
C PRO A 178 -14.39 25.46 -26.97
N TYR A 179 -14.23 24.96 -28.20
CA TYR A 179 -13.10 24.13 -28.59
C TYR A 179 -11.76 24.87 -28.51
N LEU A 180 -11.72 26.14 -28.91
CA LEU A 180 -10.51 26.96 -28.83
C LEU A 180 -10.20 27.36 -27.38
N ALA A 181 -11.23 27.65 -26.57
CA ALA A 181 -11.04 27.94 -25.14
C ALA A 181 -10.46 26.73 -24.38
N VAL A 182 -10.94 25.51 -24.65
CA VAL A 182 -10.39 24.28 -24.09
C VAL A 182 -8.95 24.04 -24.57
N ALA A 183 -8.66 24.23 -25.87
CA ALA A 183 -7.31 24.05 -26.39
C ALA A 183 -6.29 24.99 -25.71
N LEU A 184 -6.67 26.24 -25.46
CA LEU A 184 -5.84 27.22 -24.75
C LEU A 184 -5.67 26.88 -23.27
N TYR A 185 -6.73 26.39 -22.63
CA TYR A 185 -6.66 25.89 -21.25
C TYR A 185 -5.67 24.74 -21.12
N GLU A 186 -5.78 23.71 -21.94
CA GLU A 186 -4.87 22.55 -21.94
C GLU A 186 -3.43 22.98 -22.19
N GLY A 187 -3.20 23.88 -23.16
CA GLY A 187 -1.88 24.48 -23.38
C GLY A 187 -1.34 25.21 -22.15
N GLY A 188 -2.18 25.99 -21.47
CA GLY A 188 -1.84 26.65 -20.22
C GLY A 188 -1.52 25.68 -19.08
N VAL A 189 -2.28 24.60 -18.96
CA VAL A 189 -2.04 23.54 -17.95
C VAL A 189 -0.70 22.86 -18.19
N VAL A 190 -0.37 22.51 -19.44
CA VAL A 190 0.92 21.92 -19.78
C VAL A 190 2.07 22.86 -19.41
N LEU A 191 1.99 24.13 -19.77
CA LEU A 191 3.00 25.14 -19.42
C LEU A 191 3.13 25.32 -17.90
N ALA A 192 2.02 25.38 -17.18
CA ALA A 192 2.02 25.47 -15.73
C ALA A 192 2.65 24.22 -15.10
N SER A 193 2.33 23.02 -15.60
CA SER A 193 2.87 21.76 -15.10
C SER A 193 4.39 21.64 -15.31
N ALA A 194 4.91 22.18 -16.41
CA ALA A 194 6.34 22.21 -16.69
C ALA A 194 7.13 23.03 -15.63
N LEU A 195 6.48 24.01 -15.00
CA LEU A 195 7.08 24.83 -13.94
C LEU A 195 6.88 24.22 -12.55
N THR A 196 5.75 23.55 -12.30
CA THR A 196 5.43 23.02 -10.96
C THR A 196 6.00 21.64 -10.70
N HIS A 197 6.02 20.73 -11.69
CA HIS A 197 6.51 19.37 -11.51
C HIS A 197 7.97 19.29 -11.00
N PRO A 198 8.92 20.12 -11.49
CA PRO A 198 10.30 20.08 -10.99
C PRO A 198 10.43 20.38 -9.49
N ILE A 199 9.51 21.14 -8.89
CA ILE A 199 9.59 21.55 -7.49
C ILE A 199 9.63 20.34 -6.56
N LEU A 200 8.71 19.39 -6.75
CA LEU A 200 8.68 18.15 -5.96
C LEU A 200 9.93 17.31 -6.21
N GLN A 201 10.38 17.23 -7.46
CA GLN A 201 11.55 16.44 -7.83
C GLN A 201 12.84 16.99 -7.19
N ILE A 202 13.03 18.31 -7.20
CA ILE A 202 14.15 18.98 -6.54
C ILE A 202 14.11 18.72 -5.03
N ALA A 203 12.94 18.84 -4.41
CA ALA A 203 12.79 18.57 -2.98
C ALA A 203 13.16 17.12 -2.62
N ILE A 204 12.77 16.13 -3.43
CA ILE A 204 13.15 14.72 -3.25
C ILE A 204 14.66 14.53 -3.31
N VAL A 205 15.32 15.15 -4.30
CA VAL A 205 16.79 15.09 -4.46
C VAL A 205 17.49 15.74 -3.26
N LEU A 206 17.01 16.88 -2.78
CA LEU A 206 17.57 17.55 -1.61
C LEU A 206 17.38 16.73 -0.33
N VAL A 207 16.22 16.10 -0.14
CA VAL A 207 15.97 15.18 0.98
C VAL A 207 16.93 14.00 0.93
N TYR A 208 17.21 13.45 -0.25
CA TYR A 208 18.21 12.39 -0.40
C TYR A 208 19.59 12.85 0.07
N PHE A 209 20.06 14.02 -0.37
CA PHE A 209 21.36 14.54 0.07
C PHE A 209 21.40 14.84 1.58
N ASP A 210 20.34 15.41 2.17
CA ASP A 210 20.25 15.63 3.62
C ASP A 210 20.32 14.30 4.39
N LEU A 211 19.57 13.28 3.95
CA LEU A 211 19.59 11.95 4.57
C LEU A 211 20.97 11.29 4.46
N ARG A 212 21.58 11.37 3.27
CA ARG A 212 22.89 10.79 2.99
C ARG A 212 23.97 11.44 3.86
N VAL A 213 24.08 12.77 3.84
CA VAL A 213 25.06 13.51 4.65
C VAL A 213 24.89 13.22 6.14
N ARG A 214 23.65 13.26 6.66
CA ARG A 214 23.41 12.97 8.08
C ARG A 214 23.76 11.55 8.48
N LYS A 215 23.54 10.57 7.59
CA LYS A 215 23.81 9.16 7.91
C LYS A 215 25.30 8.84 7.78
N GLU A 216 25.92 9.26 6.69
CA GLU A 216 27.34 9.01 6.44
C GLU A 216 28.25 9.77 7.43
N ALA A 217 27.90 11.01 7.79
CA ALA A 217 28.65 11.75 8.80
C ALA A 217 28.58 11.09 10.19
N LEU A 218 27.42 10.52 10.55
CA LEU A 218 27.27 9.79 11.81
C LEU A 218 28.11 8.51 11.82
N ASP A 219 28.09 7.74 10.74
CA ASP A 219 28.89 6.52 10.60
C ASP A 219 30.40 6.83 10.70
N LEU A 220 30.87 7.89 10.04
CA LEU A 220 32.27 8.32 10.11
C LEU A 220 32.67 8.77 11.52
N PHE A 221 31.79 9.49 12.22
CA PHE A 221 32.03 9.91 13.61
C PHE A 221 32.17 8.71 14.54
N GLN A 222 31.29 7.71 14.40
CA GLN A 222 31.36 6.48 15.19
C GLN A 222 32.64 5.69 14.90
N LEU A 223 33.05 5.58 13.63
CA LEU A 223 34.30 4.91 13.25
C LEU A 223 35.53 5.61 13.85
N ALA A 224 35.59 6.94 13.77
CA ALA A 224 36.68 7.72 14.35
C ALA A 224 36.77 7.52 15.87
N GLN A 225 35.63 7.48 16.56
CA GLN A 225 35.57 7.24 18.00
C GLN A 225 36.08 5.83 18.37
N HIS A 226 35.73 4.80 17.59
CA HIS A 226 36.22 3.43 17.81
C HIS A 226 37.73 3.30 17.60
N VAL A 227 38.31 4.03 16.64
CA VAL A 227 39.76 4.03 16.39
C VAL A 227 40.51 4.84 17.46
N ALA A 228 39.89 5.89 18.02
CA ALA A 228 40.50 6.76 19.02
C ALA A 228 40.43 6.22 20.46
N ALA A 229 39.57 5.24 20.75
CA ALA A 229 39.52 4.60 22.07
C ALA A 229 40.67 3.58 22.19
N PRO A 230 41.67 3.80 23.09
CA PRO A 230 42.70 2.80 23.33
C PRO A 230 42.08 1.55 23.98
N ALA A 231 42.55 0.38 23.56
CA ALA A 231 42.17 -0.92 24.13
C ALA A 231 42.54 -1.04 25.62
#